data_AF-A0A1D9G767-F1
#
_entry.id   AF-A0A1D9G767-F1
#
_cell.length_a   1.000
_cell.length_b   1.000
_cell.length_c   1.000
_cell.angle_alpha   90.00
_cell.angle_beta   90.00
_cell.angle_gamma   90.00
#
_symmetry.space_group_name_H-M   'P 1'
#
loop_
_entity.id
_entity.type
_entity.pdbx_description
1 polymer ?
#
loop_
_entity_poly.entity_id
_entity_poly.type
_entity_poly.pdbx_seq_one_letter_code
_entity_poly.pdbx_strand_id
1 'polypeptide(L)'
;MVLVGFNIIIPAPRHTPKTTNKIQGIWVTHVGNNFLSYTGQTDNVFHQLSGLNFNRIYVDVYNGGTTYPSKYSLKNNRITLPFTDPLKAAIKEGERQGLKIYAWYEHGMMLHLNSKFAKQHPDWLLKTSTGKKAIDQHLWLNPNHPDVQQYFINLFTEVAKNYPNLYGIQLDDHWGIPTQFGNHARVMTELTRKIYQAVKTINPNLIISLSPNSPSFSYRKYSQNWLYWVRQGLIDEVIVQIYRKTSQEVINTLKSSGLREASYYLPVAVGIYSGEFYRPKPINELNKQIEIAQNNGYGYSLFCWESTYSPFRGVKPEHKEAFVKTYLGTKKLFFNLGRFLKLLV
;
A
#
# COMPACT_ATOMS: atom_id res chain seq x y z
N MET A 1 5.19 36.69 -25.06
CA MET A 1 3.93 35.98 -25.36
C MET A 1 4.19 34.48 -25.15
N VAL A 2 3.99 33.99 -23.93
CA VAL A 2 4.22 32.58 -23.59
C VAL A 2 3.01 31.80 -24.09
N LEU A 3 3.19 31.02 -25.14
CA LEU A 3 2.20 30.05 -25.59
C LEU A 3 2.06 28.97 -24.50
N VAL A 4 1.13 29.20 -23.58
CA VAL A 4 0.58 28.17 -22.70
C VAL A 4 -0.22 27.23 -23.59
N GLY A 5 0.47 26.24 -24.17
CA GLY A 5 -0.20 25.16 -24.86
C GLY A 5 -1.05 24.40 -23.85
N PHE A 6 -2.36 24.63 -23.88
CA PHE A 6 -3.35 23.73 -23.31
C PHE A 6 -3.21 22.38 -24.03
N ASN A 7 -2.31 21.53 -23.56
CA ASN A 7 -2.48 20.10 -23.79
C ASN A 7 -3.77 19.74 -23.07
N ILE A 8 -4.86 19.60 -23.83
CA ILE A 8 -6.09 19.02 -23.33
C ILE A 8 -5.71 17.64 -22.78
N ILE A 9 -5.67 17.51 -21.46
CA ILE A 9 -5.57 16.21 -20.81
C ILE A 9 -6.93 15.57 -21.05
N ILE A 10 -7.05 14.83 -22.16
CA ILE A 10 -8.25 14.07 -22.47
C ILE A 10 -8.34 12.97 -21.41
N PRO A 11 -9.41 12.92 -20.60
CA PRO A 11 -9.60 11.82 -19.65
C PRO A 11 -9.58 10.48 -20.39
N ALA A 12 -9.00 9.44 -19.80
CA ALA A 12 -9.02 8.11 -20.40
C ALA A 12 -10.48 7.62 -20.64
N PRO A 13 -10.73 6.60 -21.45
CA PRO A 13 -12.03 5.93 -21.43
C PRO A 13 -12.33 5.39 -20.02
N ARG A 14 -13.60 5.35 -19.62
CA ARG A 14 -13.98 4.63 -18.40
C ARG A 14 -13.81 3.13 -18.63
N HIS A 15 -13.33 2.42 -17.63
CA HIS A 15 -13.28 0.97 -17.61
C HIS A 15 -13.78 0.46 -16.25
N THR A 16 -14.21 -0.79 -16.17
CA THR A 16 -14.53 -1.45 -14.91
C THR A 16 -13.89 -2.84 -14.93
N PRO A 17 -13.10 -3.21 -13.90
CA PRO A 17 -12.46 -4.52 -13.84
C PRO A 17 -13.52 -5.63 -13.85
N LYS A 18 -13.14 -6.83 -14.31
CA LYS A 18 -14.02 -8.00 -14.18
C LYS A 18 -14.43 -8.22 -12.72
N THR A 19 -15.72 -8.49 -12.50
CA THR A 19 -16.25 -8.78 -11.17
C THR A 19 -15.65 -10.06 -10.62
N THR A 20 -15.08 -9.98 -9.42
CA THR A 20 -14.55 -11.13 -8.67
C THR A 20 -14.64 -10.87 -7.17
N ASN A 21 -14.74 -11.94 -6.38
CA ASN A 21 -14.60 -11.87 -4.92
C ASN A 21 -13.14 -11.93 -4.45
N LYS A 22 -12.19 -12.18 -5.36
CA LYS A 22 -10.77 -12.25 -5.04
C LYS A 22 -10.14 -10.85 -5.08
N ILE A 23 -9.18 -10.65 -4.19
CA ILE A 23 -8.35 -9.45 -4.17
C ILE A 23 -7.40 -9.50 -5.38
N GLN A 24 -7.42 -8.46 -6.21
CA GLN A 24 -6.45 -8.25 -7.29
C GLN A 24 -5.92 -6.83 -7.12
N GLY A 25 -4.90 -6.70 -6.28
CA GLY A 25 -4.42 -5.42 -5.78
C GLY A 25 -3.05 -5.01 -6.31
N ILE A 26 -2.74 -3.74 -6.14
CA ILE A 26 -1.41 -3.22 -6.40
C ILE A 26 -1.09 -2.08 -5.45
N TRP A 27 0.13 -2.07 -4.93
CA TRP A 27 0.62 -0.96 -4.12
C TRP A 27 1.25 0.11 -4.99
N VAL A 28 0.89 1.35 -4.72
CA VAL A 28 1.47 2.57 -5.29
C VAL A 28 2.14 3.30 -4.13
N THR A 29 3.48 3.32 -4.13
CA THR A 29 4.25 3.96 -3.05
C THR A 29 4.03 5.46 -3.04
N HIS A 30 4.46 6.16 -1.99
CA HIS A 30 4.33 7.61 -1.91
C HIS A 30 5.05 8.32 -3.07
N VAL A 31 6.11 7.73 -3.64
CA VAL A 31 6.79 8.26 -4.83
C VAL A 31 5.87 8.16 -6.04
N GLY A 32 5.34 6.97 -6.33
CA GLY A 32 4.40 6.75 -7.43
C GLY A 32 3.14 7.59 -7.29
N ASN A 33 2.54 7.61 -6.09
CA ASN A 33 1.32 8.36 -5.80
C ASN A 33 1.48 9.86 -6.10
N ASN A 34 2.56 10.45 -5.61
CA ASN A 34 2.87 11.85 -5.86
C ASN A 34 3.20 12.12 -7.32
N PHE A 35 3.99 11.25 -7.97
CA PHE A 35 4.30 11.38 -9.39
C PHE A 35 3.03 11.36 -10.26
N LEU A 36 2.13 10.40 -10.02
CA LEU A 36 0.88 10.25 -10.77
C LEU A 36 -0.05 11.44 -10.57
N SER A 37 -0.13 11.92 -9.33
CA SER A 37 -0.93 13.10 -8.99
C SER A 37 -0.37 14.36 -9.64
N TYR A 38 0.95 14.56 -9.57
CA TYR A 38 1.63 15.74 -10.12
C TYR A 38 1.56 15.81 -11.65
N THR A 39 1.80 14.69 -12.32
CA THR A 39 1.85 14.63 -13.79
C THR A 39 0.48 14.53 -14.45
N GLY A 40 -0.60 14.46 -13.65
CA GLY A 40 -1.96 14.22 -14.15
C GLY A 40 -2.14 12.83 -14.78
N GLN A 41 -1.26 11.87 -14.49
CA GLN A 41 -1.28 10.53 -15.07
C GLN A 41 -2.11 9.51 -14.28
N THR A 42 -2.60 9.88 -13.08
CA THR A 42 -3.38 8.99 -12.21
C THR A 42 -4.48 8.26 -12.97
N ASP A 43 -5.28 9.01 -13.74
CA ASP A 43 -6.40 8.47 -14.48
C ASP A 43 -6.00 7.47 -15.59
N ASN A 44 -4.99 7.80 -16.39
CA ASN A 44 -4.48 6.91 -17.43
C ASN A 44 -3.91 5.60 -16.85
N VAL A 45 -3.18 5.70 -15.75
CA VAL A 45 -2.61 4.53 -15.07
C VAL A 45 -3.71 3.68 -14.45
N PHE A 46 -4.71 4.30 -13.84
CA PHE A 46 -5.84 3.59 -13.25
C PHE A 46 -6.70 2.91 -14.32
N HIS A 47 -6.89 3.55 -15.48
CA HIS A 47 -7.51 2.91 -16.64
C HIS A 47 -6.77 1.63 -17.06
N GLN A 48 -5.44 1.69 -17.17
CA GLN A 48 -4.62 0.53 -17.52
C GLN A 48 -4.73 -0.58 -16.48
N LEU A 49 -4.61 -0.25 -15.19
CA LEU A 49 -4.74 -1.22 -14.09
C LEU A 49 -6.12 -1.87 -14.07
N SER A 50 -7.18 -1.09 -14.33
CA SER A 50 -8.54 -1.59 -14.48
C SER A 50 -8.67 -2.55 -15.66
N GLY A 51 -8.08 -2.21 -16.82
CA GLY A 51 -8.04 -3.08 -18.00
C GLY A 51 -7.28 -4.40 -17.77
N LEU A 52 -6.32 -4.40 -16.85
CA LEU A 52 -5.57 -5.57 -16.39
C LEU A 52 -6.30 -6.38 -15.30
N ASN A 53 -7.53 -5.98 -14.96
CA ASN A 53 -8.38 -6.58 -13.93
C ASN A 53 -7.83 -6.44 -12.49
N PHE A 54 -6.99 -5.44 -12.21
CA PHE A 54 -6.85 -5.00 -10.83
C PHE A 54 -8.17 -4.40 -10.38
N ASN A 55 -8.59 -4.72 -9.16
CA ASN A 55 -9.80 -4.18 -8.55
C ASN A 55 -9.49 -3.29 -7.34
N ARG A 56 -8.23 -3.23 -6.90
CA ARG A 56 -7.79 -2.50 -5.71
C ARG A 56 -6.48 -1.78 -5.95
N ILE A 57 -6.36 -0.57 -5.42
CA ILE A 57 -5.10 0.18 -5.38
C ILE A 57 -4.85 0.65 -3.95
N TYR A 58 -3.70 0.26 -3.41
CA TYR A 58 -3.23 0.68 -2.09
C TYR A 58 -2.26 1.84 -2.28
N VAL A 59 -2.74 3.04 -1.95
CA VAL A 59 -2.02 4.29 -2.17
C VAL A 59 -1.36 4.69 -0.88
N ASP A 60 -0.03 4.76 -0.87
CA ASP A 60 0.70 5.19 0.33
C ASP A 60 0.36 6.65 0.66
N VAL A 61 -0.15 6.83 1.87
CA VAL A 61 -0.55 8.11 2.43
C VAL A 61 0.21 8.48 3.68
N TYR A 62 1.06 7.61 4.23
CA TYR A 62 1.75 7.85 5.49
C TYR A 62 3.14 7.21 5.50
N ASN A 63 4.12 8.03 5.14
CA ASN A 63 5.55 7.74 5.22
C ASN A 63 6.26 9.03 5.65
N GLY A 64 6.74 9.09 6.90
CA GLY A 64 7.38 10.29 7.45
C GLY A 64 6.48 11.54 7.52
N GLY A 65 5.16 11.35 7.46
CA GLY A 65 4.12 12.37 7.39
C GLY A 65 3.02 11.97 6.41
N THR A 66 1.90 12.69 6.42
CA THR A 66 0.78 12.40 5.50
C THR A 66 0.99 12.98 4.11
N THR A 67 0.47 12.33 3.07
CA THR A 67 0.38 12.93 1.72
C THR A 67 -0.93 13.70 1.53
N TYR A 68 -1.96 13.42 2.32
CA TYR A 68 -3.20 14.19 2.37
C TYR A 68 -3.15 15.30 3.43
N PRO A 69 -3.99 16.35 3.31
CA PRO A 69 -4.13 17.39 4.35
C PRO A 69 -4.66 16.80 5.67
N SER A 70 -3.85 16.88 6.73
CA SER A 70 -4.21 16.39 8.06
C SER A 70 -4.13 17.50 9.10
N LYS A 71 -5.04 17.50 10.07
CA LYS A 71 -4.96 18.35 11.27
C LYS A 71 -3.98 17.82 12.31
N TYR A 72 -3.63 16.53 12.23
CA TYR A 72 -2.91 15.81 13.28
C TYR A 72 -1.48 15.43 12.89
N SER A 73 -1.22 15.18 11.60
CA SER A 73 0.13 14.85 11.13
C SER A 73 0.74 15.98 10.30
N LEU A 74 2.06 16.07 10.35
CA LEU A 74 2.81 16.90 9.42
C LEU A 74 2.70 16.32 8.01
N LYS A 75 2.52 17.19 7.03
CA LYS A 75 2.58 16.81 5.62
C LYS A 75 3.99 16.36 5.26
N ASN A 76 4.11 15.27 4.48
CA ASN A 76 5.38 14.88 3.89
C ASN A 76 5.72 15.81 2.70
N ASN A 77 6.35 16.94 3.04
CA ASN A 77 6.76 17.98 2.09
C ASN A 77 7.98 17.60 1.23
N ARG A 78 8.63 16.45 1.47
CA ARG A 78 9.75 16.02 0.61
C ARG A 78 9.27 15.60 -0.77
N ILE A 79 8.02 15.16 -0.87
CA ILE A 79 7.49 14.46 -2.04
C ILE A 79 6.11 15.01 -2.43
N THR A 80 5.36 15.59 -1.48
CA THR A 80 4.05 16.16 -1.75
C THR A 80 4.12 17.67 -1.93
N LEU A 81 3.58 18.18 -3.03
CA LEU A 81 3.49 19.62 -3.28
C LEU A 81 2.57 20.33 -2.26
N PRO A 82 2.84 21.61 -1.96
CA PRO A 82 1.90 22.44 -1.21
C PRO A 82 0.51 22.43 -1.86
N PHE A 83 -0.53 22.41 -1.04
CA PHE A 83 -1.95 22.51 -1.46
C PHE A 83 -2.51 21.36 -2.33
N THR A 84 -1.76 20.31 -2.62
CA THR A 84 -2.30 19.10 -3.28
C THR A 84 -2.85 18.09 -2.29
N ASP A 85 -3.81 17.28 -2.76
CA ASP A 85 -4.35 16.11 -2.06
C ASP A 85 -4.32 14.88 -3.01
N PRO A 86 -3.18 14.16 -3.06
CA PRO A 86 -3.01 12.96 -3.87
C PRO A 86 -4.05 11.87 -3.57
N LEU A 87 -4.46 11.71 -2.31
CA LEU A 87 -5.47 10.72 -1.93
C LEU A 87 -6.82 11.06 -2.55
N LYS A 88 -7.25 12.33 -2.48
CA LYS A 88 -8.48 12.78 -3.14
C LYS A 88 -8.46 12.56 -4.64
N ALA A 89 -7.33 12.85 -5.29
CA ALA A 89 -7.15 12.60 -6.72
C ALA A 89 -7.25 11.10 -7.05
N ALA A 90 -6.57 10.25 -6.27
CA ALA A 90 -6.65 8.80 -6.43
C ALA A 90 -8.07 8.27 -6.25
N ILE A 91 -8.81 8.70 -5.22
CA ILE A 91 -10.21 8.29 -5.01
C ILE A 91 -11.06 8.63 -6.23
N LYS A 92 -11.03 9.89 -6.68
CA LYS A 92 -11.83 10.38 -7.81
C LYS A 92 -11.56 9.59 -9.08
N GLU A 93 -10.29 9.40 -9.44
CA GLU A 93 -9.95 8.68 -10.67
C GLU A 93 -10.14 7.15 -10.51
N GLY A 94 -10.04 6.63 -9.29
CA GLY A 94 -10.36 5.25 -8.94
C GLY A 94 -11.82 4.91 -9.20
N GLU A 95 -12.73 5.74 -8.71
CA GLU A 95 -14.18 5.61 -8.97
C GLU A 95 -14.48 5.59 -10.47
N ARG A 96 -13.83 6.47 -11.21
CA ARG A 96 -14.00 6.58 -12.67
C ARG A 96 -13.62 5.30 -13.41
N GLN A 97 -12.70 4.53 -12.84
CA GLN A 97 -12.13 3.30 -13.42
C GLN A 97 -12.59 2.02 -12.70
N GLY A 98 -13.61 2.11 -11.83
CA GLY A 98 -14.15 0.97 -11.09
C GLY A 98 -13.16 0.33 -10.12
N LEU A 99 -12.18 1.09 -9.63
CA LEU A 99 -11.13 0.64 -8.74
C LEU A 99 -11.42 1.02 -7.28
N LYS A 100 -11.16 0.10 -6.36
CA LYS A 100 -11.29 0.30 -4.93
C LYS A 100 -10.00 0.93 -4.38
N ILE A 101 -10.08 2.16 -3.91
CA ILE A 101 -8.92 2.89 -3.40
C ILE A 101 -8.77 2.69 -1.91
N TYR A 102 -7.55 2.37 -1.49
CA TYR A 102 -7.15 2.19 -0.10
C TYR A 102 -6.10 3.23 0.29
N ALA A 103 -6.30 3.86 1.45
CA ALA A 103 -5.29 4.69 2.09
C ALA A 103 -4.33 3.79 2.86
N TRP A 104 -3.12 3.60 2.35
CA TRP A 104 -2.10 2.72 2.92
C TRP A 104 -1.15 3.49 3.84
N TYR A 105 -1.05 3.01 5.08
CA TYR A 105 -0.19 3.57 6.12
C TYR A 105 1.06 2.70 6.30
N GLU A 106 1.99 2.80 5.34
CA GLU A 106 3.20 1.99 5.25
C GLU A 106 4.02 1.98 6.55
N HIS A 107 4.27 3.16 7.11
CA HIS A 107 5.18 3.30 8.24
C HIS A 107 4.58 2.87 9.57
N GLY A 108 3.26 2.93 9.77
CA GLY A 108 2.63 2.63 11.06
C GLY A 108 3.36 3.26 12.25
N MET A 109 3.90 2.43 13.15
CA MET A 109 4.62 2.85 14.37
C MET A 109 6.09 3.24 14.13
N MET A 110 6.60 3.03 12.92
CA MET A 110 8.00 3.23 12.55
C MET A 110 8.27 4.67 12.06
N LEU A 111 9.39 5.23 12.49
CA LEU A 111 9.87 6.56 12.09
C LEU A 111 11.32 6.51 11.60
N HIS A 112 11.63 7.35 10.62
CA HIS A 112 13.01 7.61 10.18
C HIS A 112 13.84 8.24 11.32
N LEU A 113 15.14 7.94 11.40
CA LEU A 113 16.05 8.48 12.44
C LEU A 113 16.05 10.01 12.54
N ASN A 114 15.95 10.67 11.38
CA ASN A 114 15.99 12.13 11.27
C ASN A 114 14.59 12.76 11.17
N SER A 115 13.54 12.03 11.56
CA SER A 115 12.16 12.51 11.53
C SER A 115 11.99 13.79 12.35
N LYS A 116 11.40 14.84 11.73
CA LYS A 116 11.02 16.06 12.46
C LYS A 116 10.02 15.74 13.57
N PHE A 117 9.09 14.82 13.31
CA PHE A 117 8.11 14.35 14.27
C PHE A 117 8.77 13.70 15.49
N ALA A 118 9.78 12.84 15.28
CA ALA A 118 10.53 12.23 16.38
C ALA A 118 11.31 13.25 17.23
N LYS A 119 11.77 14.36 16.62
CA LYS A 119 12.43 15.45 17.35
C LYS A 119 11.45 16.30 18.16
N GLN A 120 10.21 16.44 17.70
CA GLN A 120 9.14 17.16 18.40
C GLN A 120 8.55 16.34 19.55
N HIS A 121 8.55 15.00 19.44
CA HIS A 121 7.99 14.08 20.42
C HIS A 121 9.02 13.04 20.90
N PRO A 122 10.16 13.46 21.50
CA PRO A 122 11.20 12.53 21.94
C PRO A 122 10.75 11.61 23.08
N ASP A 123 9.75 12.03 23.85
CA ASP A 123 9.07 11.32 24.93
C ASP A 123 8.15 10.19 24.42
N TRP A 124 7.69 10.27 23.17
CA TRP A 124 6.86 9.22 22.56
C TRP A 124 7.66 8.01 22.07
N LEU A 125 8.99 8.07 22.10
CA LEU A 125 9.86 7.05 21.50
C LEU A 125 10.22 5.93 22.48
N LEU A 126 10.23 4.70 21.97
CA LEU A 126 10.72 3.54 22.72
C LEU A 126 12.24 3.57 22.92
N LYS A 127 12.67 2.93 24.00
CA LYS A 127 14.07 2.59 24.28
C LYS A 127 14.14 1.14 24.74
N THR A 128 15.19 0.42 24.36
CA THR A 128 15.44 -0.91 24.91
C THR A 128 15.84 -0.81 26.39
N SER A 129 15.87 -1.95 27.09
CA SER A 129 16.39 -2.02 28.47
C SER A 129 17.85 -1.54 28.60
N THR A 130 18.62 -1.64 27.52
CA THR A 130 20.01 -1.13 27.41
C THR A 130 20.09 0.34 26.96
N GLY A 131 18.96 1.03 26.82
CA GLY A 131 18.89 2.44 26.43
C GLY A 131 18.99 2.71 24.93
N LYS A 132 19.02 1.68 24.07
CA LYS A 132 19.09 1.85 22.60
C LYS A 132 17.77 2.39 22.07
N LYS A 133 17.82 3.48 21.30
CA LYS A 133 16.62 4.13 20.70
C LYS A 133 16.20 3.57 19.34
N ALA A 134 17.15 3.03 18.58
CA ALA A 134 16.91 2.61 17.20
C ALA A 134 17.11 1.11 16.99
N ILE A 135 16.20 0.49 16.24
CA ILE A 135 16.30 -0.90 15.78
C ILE A 135 16.20 -0.90 14.26
N ASP A 136 17.10 -1.63 13.61
CA ASP A 136 17.19 -1.70 12.14
C ASP A 136 17.24 -0.32 11.46
N GLN A 137 17.96 0.64 12.04
CA GLN A 137 18.04 2.04 11.59
C GLN A 137 16.72 2.82 11.64
N HIS A 138 15.77 2.41 12.48
CA HIS A 138 14.50 3.11 12.65
C HIS A 138 14.20 3.39 14.12
N LEU A 139 13.46 4.46 14.37
CA LEU A 139 12.84 4.79 15.66
C LEU A 139 11.43 4.22 15.69
N TRP A 140 10.92 3.95 16.89
CA TRP A 140 9.61 3.34 17.07
C TRP A 140 8.82 4.06 18.14
N LEU A 141 7.56 4.38 17.84
CA LEU A 141 6.64 5.00 18.77
C LEU A 141 6.23 4.01 19.87
N ASN A 142 6.01 4.52 21.08
CA ASN A 142 5.56 3.72 22.21
C ASN A 142 4.04 3.51 22.16
N PRO A 143 3.53 2.29 21.89
CA PRO A 143 2.09 2.04 21.80
C PRO A 143 1.36 2.22 23.14
N ASN A 144 2.06 2.20 24.28
CA ASN A 144 1.46 2.46 25.59
C ASN A 144 1.30 3.96 25.87
N HIS A 145 1.93 4.85 25.09
CA HIS A 145 1.82 6.29 25.32
C HIS A 145 0.42 6.78 24.89
N PRO A 146 -0.37 7.42 25.78
CA PRO A 146 -1.74 7.83 25.47
C PRO A 146 -1.85 8.71 24.23
N ASP A 147 -0.94 9.68 24.08
CA ASP A 147 -0.97 10.59 22.93
C ASP A 147 -0.60 9.89 21.61
N VAL A 148 0.22 8.83 21.64
CA VAL A 148 0.48 8.01 20.45
C VAL A 148 -0.78 7.26 20.05
N GLN A 149 -1.51 6.69 21.02
CA GLN A 149 -2.79 6.03 20.73
C GLN A 149 -3.79 7.02 20.14
N GLN A 150 -3.93 8.20 20.76
CA GLN A 150 -4.85 9.23 20.31
C GLN A 150 -4.47 9.79 18.94
N TYR A 151 -3.19 9.94 18.65
CA TYR A 151 -2.68 10.36 17.34
C TYR A 151 -3.16 9.44 16.22
N PHE A 152 -2.99 8.12 16.37
CA PHE A 152 -3.46 7.18 15.34
C PHE A 152 -4.99 7.07 15.25
N ILE A 153 -5.70 7.11 16.39
CA ILE A 153 -7.16 7.18 16.39
C ILE A 153 -7.62 8.40 15.60
N ASN A 154 -7.03 9.57 15.85
CA ASN A 154 -7.33 10.81 15.16
C ASN A 154 -7.04 10.73 13.65
N LEU A 155 -5.90 10.19 13.25
CA LEU A 155 -5.57 10.04 11.82
C LEU A 155 -6.53 9.12 11.06
N PHE A 156 -6.81 7.94 11.61
CA PHE A 156 -7.68 6.99 10.94
C PHE A 156 -9.13 7.46 10.89
N THR A 157 -9.61 8.10 11.96
CA THR A 157 -10.95 8.69 12.00
C THR A 157 -11.07 9.94 11.11
N GLU A 158 -10.02 10.75 10.99
CA GLU A 158 -9.96 11.88 10.05
C GLU A 158 -10.12 11.42 8.61
N VAL A 159 -9.38 10.39 8.20
CA VAL A 159 -9.52 9.82 6.85
C VAL A 159 -10.90 9.20 6.63
N ALA A 160 -11.41 8.45 7.60
CA ALA A 160 -12.74 7.85 7.50
C ALA A 160 -13.85 8.91 7.33
N LYS A 161 -13.70 10.08 7.96
CA LYS A 161 -14.66 11.19 7.90
C LYS A 161 -14.52 12.03 6.64
N ASN A 162 -13.29 12.36 6.23
CA ASN A 162 -13.04 13.33 5.16
C ASN A 162 -13.14 12.72 3.75
N TYR A 163 -13.07 11.39 3.64
CA TYR A 163 -13.07 10.68 2.37
C TYR A 163 -14.17 9.60 2.33
N PRO A 164 -15.46 9.99 2.19
CA PRO A 164 -16.58 9.04 2.24
C PRO A 164 -16.55 7.97 1.14
N ASN A 165 -15.90 8.28 0.00
CA ASN A 165 -15.77 7.37 -1.14
C ASN A 165 -14.49 6.51 -1.08
N LEU A 166 -13.68 6.64 -0.02
CA LEU A 166 -12.55 5.75 0.20
C LEU A 166 -13.08 4.34 0.50
N TYR A 167 -12.51 3.32 -0.15
CA TYR A 167 -12.98 1.95 0.05
C TYR A 167 -12.41 1.33 1.33
N GLY A 168 -11.17 1.67 1.69
CA GLY A 168 -10.58 1.20 2.95
C GLY A 168 -9.30 1.88 3.37
N ILE A 169 -8.84 1.51 4.55
CA ILE A 169 -7.53 1.86 5.12
C ILE A 169 -6.71 0.58 5.17
N GLN A 170 -5.45 0.62 4.76
CA GLN A 170 -4.54 -0.51 4.91
C GLN A 170 -3.41 -0.19 5.90
N LEU A 171 -3.26 -1.05 6.90
CA LEU A 171 -2.12 -1.12 7.80
C LEU A 171 -1.06 -2.07 7.21
N ASP A 172 0.20 -1.86 7.58
CA ASP A 172 1.32 -2.66 7.07
C ASP A 172 2.01 -3.53 8.15
N ASP A 173 3.09 -4.20 7.79
CA ASP A 173 3.96 -4.96 8.69
C ASP A 173 4.64 -4.07 9.77
N HIS A 174 4.76 -2.76 9.54
CA HIS A 174 5.18 -1.79 10.56
C HIS A 174 4.08 -1.35 11.53
N TRP A 175 2.84 -1.85 11.38
CA TRP A 175 1.83 -1.76 12.45
C TRP A 175 2.09 -2.81 13.54
N GLY A 176 3.23 -2.64 14.21
CA GLY A 176 3.80 -3.54 15.21
C GLY A 176 5.00 -2.87 15.88
N ILE A 177 5.68 -3.58 16.78
CA ILE A 177 6.85 -3.10 17.52
C ILE A 177 7.92 -4.19 17.59
N PRO A 178 9.18 -3.89 17.21
CA PRO A 178 10.29 -4.82 17.34
C PRO A 178 10.39 -5.41 18.74
N THR A 179 10.48 -6.73 18.86
CA THR A 179 10.53 -7.42 20.16
C THR A 179 11.77 -7.09 20.98
N GLN A 180 12.79 -6.48 20.37
CA GLN A 180 13.92 -5.89 21.09
C GLN A 180 13.52 -4.77 22.06
N PHE A 181 12.34 -4.14 21.88
CA PHE A 181 11.75 -3.19 22.85
C PHE A 181 10.86 -3.87 23.90
N GLY A 182 10.84 -5.20 23.96
CA GLY A 182 9.91 -5.99 24.75
C GLY A 182 8.73 -6.50 23.92
N ASN A 183 7.91 -7.38 24.51
CA ASN A 183 6.70 -7.89 23.85
C ASN A 183 5.54 -6.90 24.02
N HIS A 184 5.15 -6.25 22.92
CA HIS A 184 4.05 -5.27 22.88
C HIS A 184 2.77 -5.83 22.25
N ALA A 185 2.65 -7.15 22.10
CA ALA A 185 1.55 -7.74 21.32
C ALA A 185 0.17 -7.46 21.91
N ARG A 186 0.05 -7.44 23.24
CA ARG A 186 -1.20 -7.10 23.93
C ARG A 186 -1.60 -5.65 23.66
N VAL A 187 -0.71 -4.68 23.91
CA VAL A 187 -1.03 -3.26 23.70
C VAL A 187 -1.31 -2.95 22.23
N MET A 188 -0.58 -3.54 21.28
CA MET A 188 -0.87 -3.39 19.85
C MET A 188 -2.25 -3.94 19.50
N THR A 189 -2.65 -5.06 20.09
CA THR A 189 -4.00 -5.61 19.91
C THR A 189 -5.08 -4.68 20.43
N GLU A 190 -4.90 -4.13 21.64
CA GLU A 190 -5.83 -3.15 22.21
C GLU A 190 -5.93 -1.88 21.36
N LEU A 191 -4.81 -1.37 20.88
CA LEU A 191 -4.78 -0.19 20.01
C LEU A 191 -5.50 -0.46 18.68
N THR A 192 -5.24 -1.60 18.03
CA THR A 192 -5.96 -2.00 16.82
C THR A 192 -7.46 -2.10 17.07
N ARG A 193 -7.90 -2.66 18.22
CA ARG A 193 -9.31 -2.73 18.60
C ARG A 193 -9.94 -1.34 18.72
N LYS A 194 -9.29 -0.42 19.44
CA LYS A 194 -9.78 0.97 19.60
C LYS A 194 -9.94 1.66 18.25
N ILE A 195 -8.95 1.51 17.37
CA ILE A 195 -8.98 2.09 16.02
C ILE A 195 -10.10 1.48 15.18
N TYR A 196 -10.22 0.15 15.17
CA TYR A 196 -11.27 -0.53 14.43
C TYR A 196 -12.65 -0.02 14.86
N GLN A 197 -12.92 0.02 16.17
CA GLN A 197 -14.18 0.53 16.72
C GLN A 197 -14.43 2.00 16.36
N ALA A 198 -13.43 2.86 16.52
CA ALA A 198 -13.55 4.29 16.22
C ALA A 198 -13.82 4.54 14.73
N VAL A 199 -13.13 3.83 13.84
CA VAL A 199 -13.33 3.95 12.39
C VAL A 199 -14.71 3.42 11.99
N LYS A 200 -15.10 2.24 12.47
CA LYS A 200 -16.41 1.65 12.14
C LYS A 200 -17.58 2.46 12.67
N THR A 201 -17.40 3.20 13.76
CA THR A 201 -18.40 4.15 14.27
C THR A 201 -18.66 5.30 13.28
N ILE A 202 -17.62 5.74 12.56
CA ILE A 202 -17.73 6.83 11.57
C ILE A 202 -18.21 6.31 10.22
N ASN A 203 -17.62 5.21 9.76
CA ASN A 203 -17.94 4.59 8.50
C ASN A 203 -17.91 3.05 8.65
N PRO A 204 -19.08 2.40 8.90
CA PRO A 204 -19.13 0.96 9.11
C PRO A 204 -18.72 0.15 7.87
N ASN A 205 -18.84 0.75 6.68
CA ASN A 205 -18.49 0.11 5.40
C ASN A 205 -17.01 0.26 5.04
N LEU A 206 -16.25 1.13 5.70
CA LEU A 206 -14.84 1.33 5.41
C LEU A 206 -14.03 0.11 5.83
N ILE A 207 -13.33 -0.52 4.88
CA ILE A 207 -12.55 -1.74 5.13
C ILE A 207 -11.26 -1.41 5.89
N ILE A 208 -10.94 -2.20 6.91
CA ILE A 208 -9.62 -2.21 7.57
C ILE A 208 -8.82 -3.40 7.06
N SER A 209 -7.88 -3.13 6.18
CA SER A 209 -6.97 -4.10 5.56
C SER A 209 -5.64 -4.16 6.32
N LEU A 210 -4.97 -5.31 6.31
CA LEU A 210 -3.62 -5.47 6.84
C LEU A 210 -2.73 -6.20 5.84
N SER A 211 -1.49 -5.73 5.67
CA SER A 211 -0.47 -6.39 4.86
C SER A 211 0.72 -6.87 5.71
N PRO A 212 0.61 -8.01 6.43
CA PRO A 212 1.66 -8.45 7.34
C PRO A 212 2.62 -9.47 6.71
N ASN A 213 3.70 -9.79 7.42
CA ASN A 213 4.48 -11.00 7.17
C ASN A 213 3.76 -12.26 7.71
N SER A 214 4.37 -13.45 7.63
CA SER A 214 3.78 -14.67 8.22
C SER A 214 3.48 -14.48 9.73
N PRO A 215 2.48 -15.18 10.32
CA PRO A 215 2.09 -14.96 11.72
C PRO A 215 3.25 -15.12 12.68
N SER A 216 4.05 -16.16 12.42
CA SER A 216 5.20 -16.54 13.23
C SER A 216 6.30 -15.47 13.22
N PHE A 217 6.61 -14.92 12.04
CA PHE A 217 7.59 -13.84 11.90
C PHE A 217 7.07 -12.53 12.49
N SER A 218 5.82 -12.17 12.17
CA SER A 218 5.19 -10.93 12.62
C SER A 218 5.10 -10.85 14.14
N TYR A 219 4.72 -11.95 14.80
CA TYR A 219 4.69 -12.01 16.27
C TYR A 219 6.10 -11.94 16.88
N ARG A 220 7.03 -12.78 16.43
CA ARG A 220 8.38 -12.88 17.04
C ARG A 220 9.27 -11.68 16.75
N LYS A 221 9.13 -11.06 15.58
CA LYS A 221 9.95 -9.92 15.20
C LYS A 221 9.28 -8.60 15.59
N TYR A 222 7.98 -8.45 15.38
CA TYR A 222 7.29 -7.16 15.49
C TYR A 222 6.12 -7.14 16.49
N SER A 223 6.02 -8.08 17.42
CA SER A 223 4.90 -8.12 18.39
C SER A 223 3.52 -8.02 17.71
N GLN A 224 3.40 -8.39 16.43
CA GLN A 224 2.19 -8.19 15.63
C GLN A 224 1.42 -9.51 15.58
N ASN A 225 0.43 -9.65 16.48
CA ASN A 225 -0.38 -10.86 16.61
C ASN A 225 -1.58 -10.86 15.64
N TRP A 226 -1.32 -10.68 14.35
CA TRP A 226 -2.39 -10.40 13.39
C TRP A 226 -3.36 -11.56 13.19
N LEU A 227 -2.93 -12.81 13.34
CA LEU A 227 -3.85 -13.95 13.20
C LEU A 227 -4.86 -14.00 14.36
N TYR A 228 -4.46 -13.54 15.55
CA TYR A 228 -5.42 -13.29 16.63
C TYR A 228 -6.38 -12.14 16.27
N TRP A 229 -5.91 -11.07 15.63
CA TRP A 229 -6.78 -9.97 15.17
C TRP A 229 -7.83 -10.44 14.17
N VAL A 230 -7.47 -11.35 13.25
CA VAL A 230 -8.42 -12.03 12.35
C VAL A 230 -9.52 -12.73 13.14
N ARG A 231 -9.15 -13.59 14.09
CA ARG A 231 -10.10 -14.37 14.93
C ARG A 231 -10.98 -13.49 15.81
N GLN A 232 -10.57 -12.24 16.06
CA GLN A 232 -11.31 -11.27 16.87
C GLN A 232 -12.11 -10.26 16.03
N GLY A 233 -12.08 -10.38 14.69
CA GLY A 233 -12.78 -9.45 13.80
C GLY A 233 -12.25 -8.02 13.86
N LEU A 234 -10.94 -7.85 14.10
CA LEU A 234 -10.31 -6.51 14.21
C LEU A 234 -9.70 -6.02 12.89
N ILE A 235 -9.83 -6.81 11.83
CA ILE A 235 -9.43 -6.51 10.45
C ILE A 235 -10.39 -7.24 9.50
N ASP A 236 -10.63 -6.66 8.33
CA ASP A 236 -11.64 -7.09 7.37
C ASP A 236 -11.04 -7.82 6.16
N GLU A 237 -9.73 -7.68 5.90
CA GLU A 237 -9.01 -8.45 4.89
C GLU A 237 -7.50 -8.51 5.20
N VAL A 238 -6.82 -9.52 4.65
CA VAL A 238 -5.38 -9.72 4.87
C VAL A 238 -4.64 -10.02 3.58
N ILE A 239 -3.51 -9.35 3.37
CA ILE A 239 -2.61 -9.62 2.25
C ILE A 239 -1.23 -9.97 2.80
N VAL A 240 -0.89 -11.26 2.85
CA VAL A 240 0.37 -11.69 3.45
C VAL A 240 1.53 -11.43 2.48
N GLN A 241 2.53 -10.68 2.91
CA GLN A 241 3.74 -10.37 2.16
C GLN A 241 4.61 -11.64 1.97
N ILE A 242 4.44 -12.32 0.84
CA ILE A 242 5.27 -13.48 0.46
C ILE A 242 6.29 -13.02 -0.59
N TYR A 243 7.20 -12.15 -0.15
CA TYR A 243 8.22 -11.56 -1.01
C TYR A 243 9.38 -12.54 -1.17
N ARG A 244 9.19 -13.47 -2.11
CA ARG A 244 10.17 -14.50 -2.47
C ARG A 244 10.69 -14.30 -3.89
N LYS A 245 11.90 -14.79 -4.12
CA LYS A 245 12.57 -14.64 -5.42
C LYS A 245 11.97 -15.60 -6.43
N THR A 246 11.68 -16.83 -6.01
CA THR A 246 11.21 -17.91 -6.89
C THR A 246 9.83 -18.44 -6.51
N SER A 247 9.15 -19.00 -7.50
CA SER A 247 7.83 -19.62 -7.38
C SER A 247 7.85 -20.82 -6.43
N GLN A 248 8.95 -21.56 -6.41
CA GLN A 248 9.15 -22.67 -5.48
C GLN A 248 9.20 -22.18 -4.03
N GLU A 249 9.90 -21.07 -3.77
CA GLU A 249 9.91 -20.46 -2.44
C GLU A 249 8.54 -19.92 -2.02
N VAL A 250 7.74 -19.40 -2.96
CA VAL A 250 6.34 -19.01 -2.69
C VAL A 250 5.53 -20.23 -2.26
N ILE A 251 5.58 -21.33 -3.02
CA ILE A 251 4.89 -22.59 -2.69
C ILE A 251 5.27 -23.06 -1.29
N ASN A 252 6.57 -23.03 -0.96
CA ASN A 252 7.06 -23.44 0.36
C ASN A 252 6.56 -22.52 1.47
N THR A 253 6.52 -21.21 1.22
CA THR A 253 6.10 -20.20 2.21
C THR A 253 4.58 -20.21 2.44
N LEU A 254 3.77 -20.56 1.44
CA LEU A 254 2.31 -20.63 1.57
C LEU A 254 1.87 -21.56 2.72
N LYS A 255 2.60 -22.65 2.95
CA LYS A 255 2.31 -23.64 4.01
C LYS A 255 2.30 -23.04 5.42
N SER A 256 3.13 -22.03 5.67
CA SER A 256 3.27 -21.35 6.98
C SER A 256 2.82 -19.89 6.97
N SER A 257 2.14 -19.47 5.89
CA SER A 257 1.73 -18.09 5.66
C SER A 257 0.57 -17.61 6.54
N GLY A 258 -0.19 -18.53 7.14
CA GLY A 258 -1.44 -18.21 7.84
C GLY A 258 -2.64 -17.92 6.92
N LEU A 259 -2.44 -17.86 5.59
CA LEU A 259 -3.50 -17.55 4.64
C LEU A 259 -4.65 -18.57 4.67
N ARG A 260 -4.32 -19.88 4.78
CA ARG A 260 -5.33 -20.94 4.87
C ARG A 260 -6.28 -20.70 6.05
N GLU A 261 -5.72 -20.42 7.22
CA GLU A 261 -6.52 -20.17 8.41
C GLU A 261 -7.31 -18.86 8.31
N ALA A 262 -6.66 -17.77 7.90
CA ALA A 262 -7.32 -16.48 7.78
C ALA A 262 -8.47 -16.49 6.75
N SER A 263 -8.35 -17.32 5.70
CA SER A 263 -9.37 -17.45 4.65
C SER A 263 -10.72 -17.99 5.14
N TYR A 264 -10.77 -18.61 6.33
CA TYR A 264 -12.03 -19.01 6.96
C TYR A 264 -12.83 -17.83 7.51
N TYR A 265 -12.20 -16.68 7.74
CA TYR A 265 -12.79 -15.53 8.41
C TYR A 265 -12.99 -14.35 7.46
N LEU A 266 -12.07 -14.14 6.53
CA LEU A 266 -12.05 -12.93 5.70
C LEU A 266 -11.38 -13.16 4.33
N PRO A 267 -11.56 -12.24 3.36
CA PRO A 267 -10.84 -12.26 2.10
C PRO A 267 -9.31 -12.18 2.31
N VAL A 268 -8.57 -13.03 1.59
CA VAL A 268 -7.11 -13.08 1.67
C VAL A 268 -6.41 -12.99 0.31
N ALA A 269 -5.19 -12.48 0.31
CA ALA A 269 -4.30 -12.49 -0.85
C ALA A 269 -2.83 -12.72 -0.52
N VAL A 270 -2.08 -13.11 -1.54
CA VAL A 270 -0.62 -13.17 -1.53
C VAL A 270 -0.05 -11.83 -2.02
N GLY A 271 0.74 -11.17 -1.19
CA GLY A 271 1.59 -10.05 -1.60
C GLY A 271 2.83 -10.57 -2.33
N ILE A 272 3.04 -10.12 -3.57
CA ILE A 272 4.11 -10.56 -4.46
C ILE A 272 5.01 -9.38 -4.79
N TYR A 273 6.31 -9.51 -4.49
CA TYR A 273 7.30 -8.48 -4.83
C TYR A 273 7.67 -8.53 -6.32
N SER A 274 7.49 -7.43 -7.05
CA SER A 274 7.84 -7.29 -8.46
C SER A 274 9.30 -6.94 -8.72
N GLY A 275 10.10 -6.79 -7.66
CA GLY A 275 11.53 -6.49 -7.75
C GLY A 275 11.84 -5.00 -7.60
N GLU A 276 13.13 -4.68 -7.61
CA GLU A 276 13.58 -3.29 -7.57
C GLU A 276 13.45 -2.64 -8.95
N PHE A 277 13.46 -1.31 -8.96
CA PHE A 277 13.38 -0.51 -10.18
C PHE A 277 14.40 -0.92 -11.26
N TYR A 278 15.68 -1.07 -10.89
CA TYR A 278 16.77 -1.44 -11.81
C TYR A 278 16.96 -2.96 -11.96
N ARG A 279 16.26 -3.75 -11.15
CA ARG A 279 16.35 -5.21 -11.14
C ARG A 279 14.94 -5.81 -10.99
N PRO A 280 14.05 -5.58 -11.97
CA PRO A 280 12.69 -6.08 -11.89
C PRO A 280 12.69 -7.61 -11.95
N LYS A 281 11.73 -8.22 -11.24
CA LYS A 281 11.47 -9.65 -11.35
C LYS A 281 11.08 -9.99 -12.80
N PRO A 282 11.63 -11.07 -13.38
CA PRO A 282 11.23 -11.54 -14.70
C PRO A 282 9.71 -11.73 -14.80
N ILE A 283 9.09 -11.31 -15.89
CA ILE A 283 7.63 -11.31 -15.99
C ILE A 283 7.03 -12.72 -15.92
N ASN A 284 7.71 -13.71 -16.53
CA ASN A 284 7.29 -15.10 -16.46
C ASN A 284 7.30 -15.62 -15.02
N GLU A 285 8.24 -15.16 -14.20
CA GLU A 285 8.32 -15.52 -12.79
C GLU A 285 7.20 -14.84 -11.98
N LEU A 286 6.88 -13.59 -12.30
CA LEU A 286 5.75 -12.89 -11.69
C LEU A 286 4.41 -13.56 -12.01
N ASN A 287 4.18 -13.92 -13.28
CA ASN A 287 2.97 -14.62 -13.72
C ASN A 287 2.83 -15.98 -13.01
N LYS A 288 3.90 -16.77 -12.91
CA LYS A 288 3.88 -18.04 -12.17
C LYS A 288 3.49 -17.85 -10.71
N GLN A 289 3.99 -16.81 -10.04
CA GLN A 289 3.63 -16.52 -8.65
C GLN A 289 2.16 -16.09 -8.50
N ILE A 290 1.62 -15.34 -9.46
CA ILE A 290 0.19 -15.00 -9.53
C ILE A 290 -0.65 -16.26 -9.71
N GLU A 291 -0.29 -17.12 -10.68
CA GLU A 291 -0.97 -18.39 -10.94
C GLU A 291 -0.95 -19.29 -9.70
N ILE A 292 0.17 -19.37 -8.97
CA ILE A 292 0.27 -20.11 -7.71
C ILE A 292 -0.73 -19.58 -6.68
N ALA A 293 -0.84 -18.26 -6.50
CA ALA A 293 -1.81 -17.68 -5.57
C ALA A 293 -3.26 -18.05 -5.96
N GLN A 294 -3.58 -17.89 -7.24
CA GLN A 294 -4.91 -18.18 -7.79
C GLN A 294 -5.28 -19.67 -7.71
N ASN A 295 -4.35 -20.57 -8.05
CA ASN A 295 -4.55 -22.03 -7.99
C ASN A 295 -4.74 -22.53 -6.55
N ASN A 296 -4.25 -21.78 -5.56
CA ASN A 296 -4.53 -22.04 -4.14
C ASN A 296 -5.80 -21.35 -3.64
N GLY A 297 -6.59 -20.73 -4.52
CA GLY A 297 -7.84 -20.06 -4.20
C GLY A 297 -7.67 -18.70 -3.52
N TYR A 298 -6.47 -18.10 -3.54
CA TYR A 298 -6.20 -16.79 -2.95
C TYR A 298 -6.24 -15.68 -3.99
N GLY A 299 -6.46 -14.44 -3.53
CA GLY A 299 -6.15 -13.26 -4.34
C GLY A 299 -4.65 -13.00 -4.43
N TYR A 300 -4.26 -11.95 -5.14
CA TYR A 300 -2.88 -11.47 -5.18
C TYR A 300 -2.82 -9.95 -5.08
N SER A 301 -1.68 -9.44 -4.65
CA SER A 301 -1.35 -8.02 -4.79
C SER A 301 0.12 -7.81 -5.13
N LEU A 302 0.42 -6.86 -6.01
CA LEU A 302 1.79 -6.64 -6.49
C LEU A 302 2.45 -5.45 -5.80
N PHE A 303 3.59 -5.69 -5.14
CA PHE A 303 4.44 -4.66 -4.55
C PHE A 303 5.68 -4.47 -5.43
N CYS A 304 5.85 -3.37 -6.15
CA CYS A 304 4.96 -2.22 -6.29
C CYS A 304 4.75 -1.85 -7.77
N TRP A 305 3.83 -0.92 -8.02
CA TRP A 305 3.51 -0.40 -9.35
C TRP A 305 4.74 0.08 -10.12
N GLU A 306 5.69 0.72 -9.43
CA GLU A 306 6.92 1.31 -9.98
C GLU A 306 7.81 0.28 -10.68
N SER A 307 7.91 -0.93 -10.14
CA SER A 307 8.69 -2.01 -10.76
C SER A 307 7.84 -2.99 -11.58
N THR A 308 6.52 -2.79 -11.64
CA THR A 308 5.60 -3.63 -12.43
C THR A 308 5.16 -2.97 -13.73
N TYR A 309 4.47 -1.83 -13.66
CA TYR A 309 3.75 -1.19 -14.78
C TYR A 309 4.27 0.19 -15.13
N SER A 310 5.04 0.81 -14.24
CA SER A 310 5.51 2.18 -14.46
C SER A 310 6.35 2.29 -15.74
N PRO A 311 6.20 3.40 -16.51
CA PRO A 311 7.04 3.66 -17.68
C PRO A 311 8.54 3.59 -17.34
N PHE A 312 8.89 3.81 -16.07
CA PHE A 312 10.24 3.79 -15.57
C PHE A 312 10.81 2.39 -15.27
N ARG A 313 10.02 1.31 -15.40
CA ARG A 313 10.53 -0.07 -15.23
C ARG A 313 11.71 -0.30 -16.16
N GLY A 314 12.87 -0.68 -15.60
CA GLY A 314 14.13 -0.91 -16.30
C GLY A 314 14.18 -2.19 -17.14
N VAL A 315 13.15 -2.45 -17.96
CA VAL A 315 13.14 -3.51 -18.98
C VAL A 315 13.24 -2.91 -20.37
N LYS A 316 13.91 -3.64 -21.28
CA LYS A 316 13.96 -3.31 -22.71
C LYS A 316 12.53 -3.11 -23.27
N PRO A 317 12.31 -2.16 -24.20
CA PRO A 317 11.00 -1.84 -24.75
C PRO A 317 10.19 -3.06 -25.25
N GLU A 318 10.85 -4.03 -25.87
CA GLU A 318 10.30 -5.29 -26.38
C GLU A 318 9.58 -6.15 -25.33
N HIS A 319 10.03 -6.13 -24.07
CA HIS A 319 9.37 -6.87 -22.97
C HIS A 319 8.16 -6.11 -22.41
N LYS A 320 8.10 -4.77 -22.57
CA LYS A 320 6.93 -3.96 -22.21
C LYS A 320 5.79 -4.21 -23.20
N GLU A 321 6.12 -4.31 -24.49
CA GLU A 321 5.17 -4.64 -25.56
C GLU A 321 4.63 -6.06 -25.45
N ALA A 322 5.49 -7.07 -25.18
CA ALA A 322 5.03 -8.44 -24.96
C ALA A 322 4.02 -8.53 -23.80
N PHE A 323 4.28 -7.82 -22.71
CA PHE A 323 3.42 -7.81 -21.53
C PHE A 323 2.05 -7.13 -21.77
N VAL A 324 2.04 -5.97 -22.41
CA VAL A 324 0.81 -5.31 -22.86
C VAL A 324 0.04 -6.20 -23.83
N LYS A 325 0.73 -6.85 -24.77
CA LYS A 325 0.12 -7.71 -25.79
C LYS A 325 -0.49 -8.99 -25.20
N THR A 326 0.12 -9.56 -24.15
CA THR A 326 -0.41 -10.73 -23.43
C THR A 326 -1.69 -10.42 -22.64
N TYR A 327 -1.87 -9.20 -22.11
CA TYR A 327 -3.00 -8.88 -21.24
C TYR A 327 -4.06 -7.93 -21.83
N LEU A 328 -3.72 -7.08 -22.79
CA LEU A 328 -4.63 -6.07 -23.40
C LEU A 328 -4.98 -6.38 -24.87
N GLY A 329 -4.39 -7.43 -25.46
CA GLY A 329 -4.48 -7.69 -26.89
C GLY A 329 -3.81 -6.60 -27.73
N THR A 330 -3.95 -6.65 -29.05
CA THR A 330 -3.30 -5.76 -30.03
C THR A 330 -3.83 -4.31 -30.07
N LYS A 331 -4.60 -3.87 -29.05
CA LYS A 331 -5.09 -2.49 -29.03
C LYS A 331 -3.96 -1.54 -28.61
N LYS A 332 -3.56 -0.68 -29.55
CA LYS A 332 -2.59 0.40 -29.36
C LYS A 332 -2.84 1.11 -28.04
N LEU A 333 -1.83 1.11 -27.18
CA LEU A 333 -1.74 2.08 -26.10
C LEU A 333 -1.81 3.49 -26.72
N PHE A 334 -2.63 4.38 -26.17
CA PHE A 334 -2.52 5.83 -26.42
C PHE A 334 -1.28 6.39 -25.69
N PHE A 335 -0.12 5.81 -25.95
CA PHE A 335 1.17 6.25 -25.42
C PHE A 335 1.96 6.78 -26.60
N ASN A 336 1.93 8.09 -26.79
CA ASN A 336 2.72 8.73 -27.84
C ASN A 336 4.19 8.83 -27.35
N LEU A 337 4.90 7.71 -27.46
CA LEU A 337 6.28 7.50 -26.99
C LEU A 337 7.24 8.59 -27.48
N GLY A 338 7.02 9.11 -28.69
CA GLY A 338 7.85 10.15 -29.31
C GLY A 338 7.76 11.52 -28.62
N ARG A 339 6.69 11.80 -27.87
CA ARG A 339 6.52 13.07 -27.15
C ARG A 339 7.19 13.05 -25.78
N PHE A 340 7.30 11.88 -25.15
CA PHE A 340 7.97 11.68 -23.87
C PHE A 340 9.50 11.79 -23.99
N LEU A 341 10.07 11.27 -25.07
CA LEU A 341 11.53 11.34 -25.32
C LEU A 341 12.03 12.76 -25.60
N LYS A 342 11.17 13.64 -26.15
CA LYS A 342 11.51 15.06 -26.38
C LYS A 342 11.57 15.91 -25.11
N LEU A 343 11.10 15.41 -23.97
CA LEU A 343 11.16 16.10 -22.68
C LEU A 343 12.39 15.73 -21.85
N LEU A 344 13.25 14.83 -22.37
CA LEU A 344 14.44 14.30 -21.68
C LEU A 344 15.76 14.68 -22.39
N VAL A 345 15.73 15.60 -23.36
CA VAL A 345 16.92 16.16 -24.03
C VAL A 345 16.95 17.66 -23.84
#